data_AF-A0A813FV70-F1
#
_entry.id   AF-A0A813FV70-F1
#
_cell.length_a   1.000
_cell.length_b   1.000
_cell.length_c   1.000
_cell.angle_alpha   90.00
_cell.angle_beta   90.00
_cell.angle_gamma   90.00
#
_symmetry.space_group_name_H-M   'P 1'
#
loop_
_entity.id
_entity.type
_entity.pdbx_description
1 polymer ?
#
loop_
_entity_poly.entity_id
_entity_poly.type
_entity_poly.pdbx_seq_one_letter_code
_entity_poly.pdbx_strand_id
1 'polypeptide(L)'
;NVALMEGNKGYDVNIVCTSDGNQALYWEQKLSAGRGTVIPMSSVVIAVDEDWDGGAGNFLGTLYAWQKACAEHKARTGEDLAELLRAGKSMALFHTAGKGTRLAPVPGGENNN
;
A
#
# COMPACT_ATOMS: atom_id res chain seq x y z
N ASN A 1 -9.77 -0.58 27.68
CA ASN A 1 -8.51 -0.11 27.04
C ASN A 1 -7.71 -1.22 26.36
N VAL A 2 -7.49 -2.40 26.97
CA VAL A 2 -6.83 -3.54 26.28
C VAL A 2 -7.59 -3.97 25.02
N ALA A 3 -8.91 -4.09 25.07
CA ALA A 3 -9.74 -4.39 23.89
C ALA A 3 -9.66 -3.35 22.74
N LEU A 4 -9.25 -2.10 23.03
CA LEU A 4 -9.01 -1.07 22.00
C LEU A 4 -7.62 -1.20 21.36
N MET A 5 -6.69 -1.87 22.05
CA MET A 5 -5.35 -2.23 21.57
C MET A 5 -5.35 -3.59 20.85
N GLU A 6 -6.29 -4.49 21.18
CA GLU A 6 -6.54 -5.76 20.49
C GLU A 6 -7.48 -5.62 19.28
N GLY A 7 -8.08 -4.44 19.10
CA GLY A 7 -8.88 -4.18 17.91
C GLY A 7 -8.01 -4.39 16.67
N ASN A 8 -8.52 -5.16 15.72
CA ASN A 8 -7.91 -5.44 14.41
C ASN A 8 -7.84 -4.14 13.58
N LYS A 9 -7.12 -3.15 14.08
CA LYS A 9 -7.07 -1.77 13.61
C LYS A 9 -5.95 -1.66 12.59
N GLY A 10 -6.32 -1.78 11.34
CA GLY A 10 -5.46 -1.50 10.20
C GLY A 10 -6.33 -1.36 8.97
N TYR A 11 -5.69 -1.09 7.83
CA TYR A 11 -6.40 -0.88 6.59
C TYR A 11 -6.91 -2.21 6.01
N ASP A 12 -8.08 -2.17 5.38
CA ASP A 12 -8.61 -3.30 4.62
C ASP A 12 -7.66 -3.65 3.45
N VAL A 13 -7.00 -2.65 2.87
CA VAL A 13 -6.01 -2.82 1.78
C VAL A 13 -4.74 -2.05 2.11
N ASN A 14 -3.59 -2.72 2.01
CA ASN A 14 -2.27 -2.14 2.18
C ASN A 14 -1.50 -2.26 0.86
N ILE A 15 -1.14 -1.12 0.28
CA ILE A 15 -0.39 -1.01 -0.97
C ILE A 15 1.01 -0.50 -0.64
N VAL A 16 2.06 -1.14 -1.17
CA VAL A 16 3.44 -0.69 -1.01
C VAL A 16 4.04 -0.42 -2.38
N CYS A 17 4.53 0.80 -2.62
CA CYS A 17 5.28 1.11 -3.83
C CYS A 17 6.79 1.10 -3.53
N THR A 18 7.55 0.26 -4.22
CA THR A 18 8.98 0.02 -4.00
C THR A 18 9.82 0.43 -5.19
N SER A 19 11.14 0.55 -5.02
CA SER A 19 12.03 0.94 -6.13
C SER A 19 12.27 -0.17 -7.15
N ASP A 20 12.01 -1.42 -6.79
CA ASP A 20 12.19 -2.58 -7.69
C ASP A 20 11.27 -3.75 -7.29
N GLY A 21 11.15 -4.70 -8.21
CA GLY A 21 10.29 -5.88 -8.06
C GLY A 21 10.72 -6.88 -6.98
N ASN A 22 12.01 -6.96 -6.64
CA ASN A 22 12.46 -7.83 -5.54
C ASN A 22 12.01 -7.26 -4.19
N GLN A 23 12.09 -5.93 -4.03
CA GLN A 23 11.55 -5.24 -2.86
C GLN A 23 10.03 -5.37 -2.79
N ALA A 24 9.32 -5.27 -3.91
CA ALA A 24 7.87 -5.48 -3.96
C ALA A 24 7.52 -6.88 -3.44
N LEU A 25 8.15 -7.91 -4.00
CA LEU A 25 7.95 -9.30 -3.59
C LEU A 25 8.24 -9.51 -2.10
N TYR A 26 9.35 -8.96 -1.60
CA TYR A 26 9.71 -9.05 -0.19
C TYR A 26 8.64 -8.43 0.71
N TRP A 27 8.16 -7.22 0.40
CA TRP A 27 7.18 -6.53 1.22
C TRP A 27 5.81 -7.20 1.17
N GLU A 28 5.39 -7.69 0.00
CA GLU A 28 4.13 -8.45 -0.13
C GLU A 28 4.16 -9.71 0.73
N GLN A 29 5.25 -10.48 0.68
CA GLN A 29 5.42 -11.69 1.48
C GLN A 29 5.48 -11.38 2.98
N LYS A 30 6.28 -10.39 3.38
CA LYS A 30 6.48 -10.04 4.79
C LYS A 30 5.19 -9.55 5.45
N LEU A 31 4.46 -8.64 4.80
CA LEU A 31 3.20 -8.12 5.34
C LEU A 31 2.10 -9.18 5.31
N SER A 32 2.05 -10.02 4.27
CA SER A 32 1.11 -11.14 4.21
C SER A 32 1.35 -12.16 5.32
N ALA A 33 2.61 -12.46 5.65
CA ALA A 33 2.97 -13.34 6.76
C ALA A 33 2.67 -12.71 8.13
N GLY A 34 2.65 -11.38 8.22
CA GLY A 34 2.29 -10.62 9.41
C GLY A 34 0.79 -10.39 9.63
N ARG A 35 -0.09 -11.00 8.82
CA ARG A 35 -1.54 -10.92 9.01
C ARG A 35 -1.95 -11.45 10.40
N GLY A 36 -2.88 -10.76 11.04
CA GLY A 36 -3.35 -11.04 12.41
C GLY A 36 -2.42 -10.55 13.51
N THR A 37 -1.25 -10.00 13.18
CA THR A 37 -0.29 -9.45 14.17
C THR A 37 0.12 -8.01 13.85
N VAL A 38 0.48 -7.73 12.60
CA VAL A 38 0.91 -6.40 12.11
C VAL A 38 -0.21 -5.69 11.35
N ILE A 39 -0.99 -6.46 10.58
CA ILE A 39 -2.15 -5.98 9.82
C ILE A 39 -3.35 -6.91 10.07
N PRO A 40 -4.59 -6.47 9.81
CA PRO A 40 -5.76 -7.32 9.98
C PRO A 40 -5.67 -8.63 9.18
N MET A 41 -6.20 -9.71 9.75
CA MET A 41 -6.16 -11.03 9.10
C MET A 41 -6.83 -11.05 7.71
N SER A 42 -7.89 -10.26 7.54
CA SER A 42 -8.63 -10.10 6.28
C SER A 42 -8.02 -9.07 5.33
N SER A 43 -6.87 -8.49 5.66
CA SER A 43 -6.31 -7.39 4.89
C SER A 43 -5.67 -7.87 3.59
N VAL A 44 -5.97 -7.17 2.49
CA VAL A 44 -5.32 -7.34 1.20
C VAL A 44 -3.97 -6.63 1.23
N VAL A 45 -2.93 -7.29 0.72
CA VAL A 45 -1.57 -6.73 0.60
C VAL A 45 -1.19 -6.79 -0.86
N ILE A 46 -0.75 -5.67 -1.41
CA ILE A 46 -0.28 -5.56 -2.79
C ILE A 46 1.00 -4.74 -2.77
N ALA A 47 2.07 -5.25 -3.37
CA ALA A 47 3.29 -4.47 -3.55
C ALA A 47 3.63 -4.33 -5.03
N VAL A 48 3.93 -3.09 -5.44
CA VAL A 48 4.26 -2.74 -6.82
C VAL A 48 5.58 -2.00 -6.85
N ASP A 49 6.32 -2.11 -7.94
CA ASP A 49 7.54 -1.37 -8.17
C ASP A 49 7.29 -0.05 -8.95
N GLU A 50 8.15 0.95 -8.77
CA GLU A 50 8.18 2.19 -9.55
C GLU A 50 9.04 1.98 -10.81
N ASP A 51 8.38 1.75 -11.95
CA ASP A 51 8.99 1.55 -13.27
C ASP A 51 8.80 2.76 -14.20
N TRP A 52 8.55 3.95 -13.64
CA TRP A 52 8.40 5.17 -14.42
C TRP A 52 9.77 5.69 -14.91
N ASP A 53 9.92 5.82 -16.23
CA ASP A 53 11.17 6.30 -16.84
C ASP A 53 11.51 7.73 -16.40
N GLY A 54 12.74 7.91 -15.91
CA GLY A 54 13.21 9.18 -15.33
C GLY A 54 12.76 9.45 -13.88
N GLY A 55 11.92 8.60 -13.29
CA GLY A 55 11.38 8.74 -11.93
C GLY A 55 10.21 9.72 -11.86
N ALA A 56 9.05 9.25 -11.40
CA ALA A 56 7.81 10.04 -11.38
C ALA A 56 7.79 11.10 -10.26
N GLY A 57 8.61 10.92 -9.23
CA GLY A 57 8.52 11.68 -7.99
C GLY A 57 7.29 11.29 -7.16
N ASN A 58 7.17 11.84 -5.94
CA ASN A 58 6.25 11.27 -4.94
C ASN A 58 4.78 11.29 -5.38
N PHE A 59 4.26 12.41 -5.90
CA PHE A 59 2.84 12.53 -6.21
C PHE A 59 2.43 11.67 -7.42
N LEU A 60 3.10 11.84 -8.54
CA LEU A 60 2.82 11.06 -9.75
C LEU A 60 3.14 9.58 -9.54
N GLY A 61 4.22 9.25 -8.83
CA GLY A 61 4.58 7.88 -8.51
C GLY A 61 3.56 7.21 -7.58
N THR A 62 2.98 7.93 -6.61
CA THR A 62 1.89 7.42 -5.78
C THR A 62 0.64 7.12 -6.61
N LEU A 63 0.24 8.04 -7.51
CA LEU A 63 -0.91 7.83 -8.38
C LEU A 63 -0.69 6.66 -9.34
N TYR A 64 0.50 6.55 -9.90
CA TYR A 64 0.87 5.46 -10.78
C TYR A 64 0.91 4.11 -10.04
N ALA A 65 1.47 4.07 -8.84
CA ALA A 65 1.44 2.89 -7.99
C ALA A 65 0.01 2.45 -7.64
N TRP A 66 -0.89 3.41 -7.36
CA TRP A 66 -2.31 3.11 -7.16
C TRP A 66 -2.93 2.44 -8.39
N GLN A 67 -2.66 2.96 -9.59
CA GLN A 67 -3.17 2.37 -10.84
C GLN A 67 -2.60 0.96 -11.07
N LYS A 68 -1.30 0.75 -10.85
CA LYS A 68 -0.67 -0.57 -10.94
C LYS A 68 -1.29 -1.55 -9.96
N ALA A 69 -1.48 -1.15 -8.71
CA ALA A 69 -2.09 -1.99 -7.69
C ALA A 69 -3.53 -2.37 -8.04
N CYS A 70 -4.33 -1.43 -8.57
CA CYS A 70 -5.69 -1.72 -9.06
C CYS A 70 -5.68 -2.75 -10.19
N ALA A 71 -4.82 -2.57 -11.20
CA ALA A 71 -4.73 -3.47 -12.34
C ALA A 71 -4.27 -4.87 -11.92
N GLU A 72 -3.23 -4.95 -11.08
CA GLU A 72 -2.68 -6.19 -10.57
C GLU A 72 -3.71 -6.97 -9.73
N HIS A 73 -4.37 -6.29 -8.79
CA HIS A 73 -5.38 -6.93 -7.95
C HIS A 73 -6.54 -7.46 -8.79
N LYS A 74 -7.07 -6.63 -9.70
CA LYS A 74 -8.15 -7.02 -10.60
C LYS A 74 -7.78 -8.21 -11.48
N ALA A 75 -6.54 -8.28 -11.95
CA ALA A 75 -6.06 -9.43 -12.71
C ALA A 75 -5.95 -10.71 -11.86
N ARG A 76 -5.60 -10.58 -10.58
CA ARG A 76 -5.43 -11.72 -9.64
C ARG A 76 -6.75 -12.25 -9.09
N THR A 77 -7.71 -11.38 -8.78
CA THR A 77 -8.93 -11.74 -8.03
C THR A 77 -10.24 -11.47 -8.78
N GLY A 78 -10.20 -10.62 -9.81
CA GLY A 78 -11.41 -10.09 -10.47
C GLY A 78 -12.05 -8.91 -9.74
N GLU A 79 -11.60 -8.54 -8.54
CA GLU A 79 -12.14 -7.42 -7.76
C GLU A 79 -11.45 -6.08 -8.10
N ASP A 80 -12.22 -4.99 -8.09
CA ASP A 80 -11.72 -3.65 -8.37
C ASP A 80 -11.49 -2.86 -7.07
N LEU A 81 -10.23 -2.52 -6.79
CA LEU A 81 -9.87 -1.75 -5.59
C LEU A 81 -10.55 -0.38 -5.55
N ALA A 82 -10.78 0.26 -6.70
CA ALA A 82 -11.47 1.55 -6.72
C ALA A 82 -12.94 1.41 -6.31
N GLU A 83 -13.58 0.29 -6.64
CA GLU A 83 -14.94 -0.01 -6.17
C GLU A 83 -14.96 -0.29 -4.67
N LEU A 84 -13.98 -1.06 -4.16
CA LEU A 84 -13.83 -1.30 -2.72
C LEU A 84 -13.65 0.01 -1.94
N LEU A 85 -12.82 0.92 -2.45
CA LEU A 85 -12.60 2.23 -1.83
C LEU A 85 -13.90 3.04 -1.81
N ARG A 86 -14.65 3.09 -2.92
CA ARG A 86 -15.96 3.75 -2.98
C ARG A 86 -16.99 3.11 -2.05
N ALA A 87 -16.91 1.80 -1.83
CA ALA A 87 -17.74 1.07 -0.88
C ALA A 87 -17.36 1.32 0.60
N GLY A 88 -16.36 2.16 0.86
CA GLY A 88 -15.95 2.57 2.21
C GLY A 88 -14.84 1.70 2.81
N LYS A 89 -14.17 0.86 2.02
CA LYS A 89 -12.97 0.13 2.48
C LYS A 89 -11.82 1.08 2.72
N SER A 90 -11.13 0.89 3.82
CA SER A 90 -9.97 1.67 4.21
C SER A 90 -8.72 1.19 3.46
N MET A 91 -7.96 2.12 2.89
CA MET A 91 -6.75 1.79 2.13
C MET A 91 -5.57 2.64 2.57
N ALA A 92 -4.38 2.04 2.62
CA ALA A 92 -3.12 2.75 2.79
C ALA A 92 -2.20 2.48 1.61
N LEU A 93 -1.53 3.53 1.14
CA LEU A 93 -0.48 3.43 0.13
C LEU A 93 0.82 3.97 0.70
N PHE A 94 1.76 3.07 0.94
CA PHE A 94 3.10 3.37 1.40
C PHE A 94 4.02 3.50 0.20
N HIS A 95 4.18 4.73 -0.28
CA HIS A 95 5.16 4.98 -1.32
C HIS A 95 6.53 4.97 -0.65
N THR A 96 7.42 4.04 -1.02
CA THR A 96 8.83 3.93 -0.55
C THR A 96 9.88 4.16 -1.64
N ALA A 97 9.47 4.14 -2.91
CA ALA A 97 10.31 4.36 -4.08
C ALA A 97 10.91 5.79 -4.23
N GLY A 98 12.02 5.91 -4.97
CA GLY A 98 12.73 7.17 -5.19
C GLY A 98 13.97 7.39 -4.29
N LYS A 99 14.84 8.33 -4.68
CA LYS A 99 16.20 8.54 -4.11
C LYS A 99 16.26 9.19 -2.72
N GLY A 100 15.21 9.11 -1.91
CA GLY A 100 15.24 9.66 -0.55
C GLY A 100 15.15 11.18 -0.46
N THR A 101 14.68 11.88 -1.49
CA THR A 101 14.26 13.31 -1.41
C THR A 101 12.92 13.47 -0.67
N ARG A 102 12.66 12.59 0.29
CA ARG A 102 11.42 12.47 1.05
C ARG A 102 11.66 13.17 2.37
N LEU A 103 10.71 14.03 2.75
CA LEU A 103 10.62 14.72 4.03
C LEU A 103 11.16 13.85 5.19
N ALA A 104 12.43 14.06 5.51
CA ALA A 104 13.01 13.64 6.77
C ALA A 104 12.63 14.69 7.81
N PRO A 105 12.19 14.33 9.03
CA PRO A 105 11.86 13.01 9.57
C PRO A 105 10.38 12.96 9.99
N VAL A 106 9.52 12.20 9.30
CA VAL A 106 8.31 11.51 9.80
C VAL A 106 7.41 11.22 8.59
N PRO A 107 6.96 9.95 8.39
CA PRO A 107 5.91 9.63 7.43
C PRO A 107 4.57 10.17 7.95
N GLY A 108 4.36 11.47 7.76
CA GLY A 108 3.02 12.05 7.88
C GLY A 108 2.20 11.48 6.74
N GLY A 109 1.20 10.66 7.06
CA GLY A 109 0.24 10.21 6.07
C GLY A 109 -0.36 11.45 5.37
N GLU A 110 -0.52 11.38 4.05
CA GLU A 110 -1.31 12.35 3.29
C GLU A 110 -2.78 12.17 3.70
N ASN A 111 -3.14 12.71 4.85
CA ASN A 111 -4.51 12.80 5.29
C ASN A 111 -5.09 14.08 4.67
N ASN A 112 -5.85 13.93 3.59
CA ASN A 112 -6.69 15.00 3.07
C ASN A 112 -7.90 15.13 4.01
N ASN A 113 -7.93 16.17 4.84
CA ASN A 113 -9.11 16.57 5.62
C ASN A 113 -9.98 17.51 4.78
#